data_AF-A0A6J4XU41-F1
#
_entry.id   AF-A0A6J4XU41-F1
#
_cell.length_a   1.000
_cell.length_b   1.000
_cell.length_c   1.000
_cell.angle_alpha   90.00
_cell.angle_beta   90.00
_cell.angle_gamma   90.00
#
_symmetry.space_group_name_H-M   'P 1'
#
loop_
_entity.id
_entity.type
_entity.pdbx_description
1 polymer ?
#
loop_
_entity_poly.entity_id
_entity_poly.type
_entity_poly.pdbx_seq_one_letter_code
_entity_poly.pdbx_strand_id
1 'polypeptide(L)'
;MTYLCYAISYNRRHRRWGHLFQNRYKSIICDEDAYFTELVRYIHLNPLRAELVKNFAQLDRYRWCGHGALIGKVEIDWQDRDFVLKWFGKKEGEAKNAYRN
;
A
#
# COMPACT_ATOMS: atom_id res chain seq x y z
N MET A 1 -11.61 -5.35 21.70
CA MET A 1 -11.66 -6.77 22.13
C MET A 1 -12.00 -7.67 20.93
N THR A 2 -11.15 -7.74 19.89
CA THR A 2 -11.54 -8.37 18.60
C THR A 2 -10.39 -9.09 17.90
N TYR A 3 -9.18 -8.54 17.95
CA TYR A 3 -8.00 -9.11 17.28
C TYR A 3 -7.56 -10.49 17.84
N LEU A 4 -7.71 -10.72 19.15
CA LEU A 4 -7.38 -12.03 19.75
C LEU A 4 -8.35 -13.13 19.29
N CYS A 5 -9.65 -12.85 19.25
CA CYS A 5 -10.65 -13.83 18.79
C CYS A 5 -10.40 -14.23 17.34
N TYR A 6 -10.08 -13.26 16.47
CA TYR A 6 -9.69 -13.55 15.09
C TYR A 6 -8.42 -14.41 15.04
N ALA A 7 -7.35 -14.02 15.73
CA ALA A 7 -6.09 -14.76 15.73
C ALA A 7 -6.26 -16.22 16.22
N ILE A 8 -7.02 -16.44 17.30
CA ILE A 8 -7.31 -17.77 17.84
C ILE A 8 -8.11 -18.60 16.84
N SER A 9 -9.17 -18.02 16.26
CA SER A 9 -10.02 -18.73 15.29
C SER A 9 -9.24 -19.13 14.01
N TYR A 10 -8.42 -18.23 13.49
CA TYR A 10 -7.58 -18.46 12.31
C TYR A 10 -6.53 -19.55 12.58
N ASN A 11 -5.85 -19.48 13.72
CA ASN A 11 -4.85 -20.48 14.12
C ASN A 11 -5.47 -21.87 14.27
N ARG A 12 -6.65 -21.97 14.92
CA ARG A 12 -7.40 -23.23 15.04
C ARG A 12 -7.80 -23.78 13.67
N ARG A 13 -8.32 -22.93 12.78
CA ARG A 13 -8.72 -23.32 11.42
C ARG A 13 -7.57 -23.84 10.57
N HIS A 14 -6.38 -23.25 10.69
CA HIS A 14 -5.22 -23.58 9.86
C HIS A 14 -4.18 -24.45 10.57
N ARG A 15 -4.50 -25.01 11.75
CA ARG A 15 -3.60 -25.84 12.59
C ARG A 15 -2.24 -25.17 12.84
N ARG A 16 -2.24 -23.85 13.03
CA ARG A 16 -1.05 -23.05 13.37
C ARG A 16 -0.99 -22.77 14.86
N TRP A 17 0.22 -22.59 15.37
CA TRP A 17 0.50 -22.26 16.77
C TRP A 17 1.32 -20.97 16.84
N GLY A 18 1.12 -20.18 17.90
CA GLY A 18 1.82 -18.89 18.10
C GLY A 18 1.04 -17.65 17.66
N HIS A 19 1.70 -16.49 17.66
CA HIS A 19 1.07 -15.21 17.36
C HIS A 19 0.76 -15.06 15.86
N LEU A 20 -0.50 -14.75 15.51
CA LEU A 20 -0.87 -14.42 14.13
C LEU A 20 -0.38 -13.02 13.72
N PHE A 21 -0.47 -12.06 14.65
CA PHE A 21 0.00 -10.69 14.45
C PHE A 21 1.31 -10.50 15.21
N GLN A 22 2.31 -9.95 14.54
CA GLN A 22 3.55 -9.53 15.18
C GLN A 22 3.46 -8.06 15.58
N ASN A 23 3.70 -7.76 16.86
CA ASN A 23 3.63 -6.42 17.46
C ASN A 23 2.24 -5.74 17.37
N ARG A 24 2.09 -4.58 18.02
CA ARG A 24 0.90 -3.73 17.86
C ARG A 24 0.96 -3.01 16.51
N TYR A 25 -0.20 -2.80 15.88
CA TYR A 25 -0.27 -1.96 14.69
C TYR A 25 0.19 -0.54 15.04
N LYS A 26 0.90 0.11 14.10
CA LYS A 26 1.24 1.53 14.23
C LYS A 26 0.01 2.35 13.84
N SER A 27 -0.40 3.24 14.73
CA SER A 27 -1.44 4.25 14.48
C SER A 27 -0.77 5.60 14.52
N ILE A 28 -0.56 6.20 13.35
CA ILE A 28 0.07 7.52 13.23
C ILE A 28 -1.03 8.46 12.74
N ILE A 29 -1.21 9.58 13.44
CA ILE A 29 -2.11 10.64 12.97
C ILE A 29 -1.46 11.23 11.73
N CYS A 30 -2.18 11.18 10.62
CA CYS A 30 -1.78 11.79 9.37
C CYS A 30 -2.04 13.30 9.49
N ASP A 31 -1.19 14.00 10.23
CA ASP A 31 -1.14 15.46 10.26
C ASP A 31 0.06 15.88 9.40
N GLU A 32 -0.17 16.82 8.49
CA GLU A 32 0.71 17.28 7.39
C GLU A 32 0.56 16.59 6.02
N ASP A 33 0.36 17.43 5.00
CA ASP A 33 0.27 17.09 3.58
C ASP A 33 1.48 16.28 3.07
N ALA A 34 2.67 16.55 3.62
CA ALA A 34 3.90 15.83 3.30
C ALA A 34 3.87 14.38 3.80
N TYR A 35 3.22 14.11 4.93
CA TYR A 35 3.13 12.74 5.47
C TYR A 35 2.28 11.84 4.56
N PHE A 36 1.18 12.38 4.00
CA PHE A 36 0.32 11.62 3.11
C PHE A 36 1.07 11.11 1.87
N THR A 37 1.82 11.99 1.20
CA THR A 37 2.58 11.62 -0.02
C THR A 37 3.63 10.56 0.27
N GLU A 38 4.38 10.70 1.38
CA GLU A 38 5.37 9.70 1.79
C GLU A 38 4.73 8.37 2.22
N LEU A 39 3.58 8.40 2.89
CA LEU A 39 2.84 7.19 3.26
C LEU A 39 2.37 6.42 2.01
N VAL A 40 1.83 7.12 1.02
CA VAL A 40 1.39 6.51 -0.24
C VAL A 40 2.57 5.87 -0.97
N ARG A 41 3.71 6.57 -1.07
CA ARG A 41 4.95 5.99 -1.62
C ARG A 41 5.38 4.76 -0.83
N TYR A 42 5.41 4.88 0.49
CA TYR A 42 5.86 3.80 1.37
C TYR A 42 5.06 2.53 1.11
N ILE A 43 3.72 2.61 1.12
CA ILE A 43 2.86 1.44 0.91
C ILE A 43 3.04 0.86 -0.50
N HIS A 44 2.96 1.70 -1.54
CA HIS A 44 2.93 1.21 -2.92
C HIS A 44 4.30 0.80 -3.47
N LEU A 45 5.39 1.40 -2.98
CA LEU A 45 6.76 1.05 -3.38
C LEU A 45 7.39 0.00 -2.45
N ASN A 46 6.72 -0.38 -1.36
CA ASN A 46 7.21 -1.42 -0.45
C ASN A 46 7.54 -2.75 -1.15
N PRO A 47 6.77 -3.24 -2.14
CA PRO A 47 7.13 -4.48 -2.83
C PRO A 47 8.49 -4.43 -3.54
N LEU A 48 8.92 -3.26 -4.02
CA LEU A 48 10.28 -3.06 -4.54
C LEU A 48 11.30 -3.07 -3.40
N ARG A 49 11.03 -2.31 -2.34
CA ARG A 49 11.93 -2.18 -1.17
C ARG A 49 12.14 -3.50 -0.43
N ALA A 50 11.10 -4.35 -0.39
CA ALA A 50 11.11 -5.67 0.21
C ALA A 50 11.54 -6.78 -0.77
N GLU A 51 12.03 -6.42 -1.96
CA GLU A 51 12.52 -7.34 -3.00
C GLU A 51 11.50 -8.39 -3.47
N LEU A 52 10.20 -8.14 -3.26
CA LEU A 52 9.12 -8.99 -3.78
C LEU A 52 8.98 -8.86 -5.30
N VAL A 53 9.40 -7.73 -5.86
CA VAL A 53 9.50 -7.45 -7.29
C VAL A 53 10.83 -6.78 -7.60
N LYS A 54 11.39 -7.03 -8.78
CA LYS A 54 12.76 -6.58 -9.13
C LYS A 54 12.85 -5.18 -9.74
N ASN A 55 11.76 -4.68 -10.32
CA ASN A 55 11.75 -3.42 -11.06
C ASN A 55 10.32 -2.87 -11.21
N PHE A 56 10.21 -1.62 -11.65
CA PHE A 56 8.91 -0.98 -11.87
C PHE A 56 8.03 -1.75 -12.86
N ALA A 57 8.59 -2.37 -13.91
CA ALA A 57 7.79 -3.13 -14.87
C ALA A 57 7.03 -4.31 -14.20
N GLN A 58 7.62 -4.93 -13.17
CA GLN A 58 6.95 -5.94 -12.35
C GLN A 58 5.97 -5.29 -11.35
N LEU A 59 6.33 -4.17 -10.73
CA LEU A 59 5.46 -3.45 -9.80
C LEU A 59 4.17 -2.94 -10.48
N ASP A 60 4.26 -2.48 -11.72
CA ASP A 60 3.14 -2.01 -12.56
C ASP A 60 1.99 -3.02 -12.66
N ARG A 61 2.31 -4.31 -12.52
CA ARG A 61 1.37 -5.44 -12.61
C ARG A 61 1.17 -6.15 -11.27
N TYR A 62 1.72 -5.61 -10.17
CA TYR A 62 1.67 -6.26 -8.87
C TYR A 62 0.29 -6.09 -8.21
N ARG A 63 -0.49 -7.15 -8.21
CA ARG A 63 -1.91 -7.14 -7.77
C ARG A 63 -2.15 -6.79 -6.30
N TRP A 64 -1.12 -6.84 -5.45
CA TRP A 64 -1.27 -6.72 -4.00
C TRP A 64 -1.00 -5.30 -3.48
N CYS A 65 -0.94 -4.30 -4.36
CA CYS A 65 -0.87 -2.90 -3.99
C CYS A 65 -1.58 -2.02 -5.03
N GLY A 66 -1.99 -0.81 -4.63
CA GLY A 66 -2.66 0.16 -5.50
C GLY A 66 -1.74 0.88 -6.51
N HIS A 67 -0.48 0.44 -6.67
CA HIS A 67 0.48 1.06 -7.59
C HIS A 67 -0.05 1.09 -9.03
N GLY A 68 -0.49 -0.08 -9.54
CA GLY A 68 -0.94 -0.25 -10.92
C GLY A 68 -2.08 0.70 -11.31
N ALA A 69 -2.96 1.01 -10.36
CA ALA A 69 -4.02 2.00 -10.56
C ALA A 69 -3.49 3.42 -10.72
N LEU A 70 -2.57 3.86 -9.85
CA LEU A 70 -2.00 5.21 -9.95
C LEU A 70 -1.32 5.47 -11.30
N ILE A 71 -0.64 4.46 -11.82
CA ILE A 71 0.15 4.56 -13.05
C ILE A 71 -0.67 4.22 -14.31
N GLY A 72 -1.93 3.80 -14.15
CA GLY A 72 -2.90 3.58 -15.24
C GLY A 72 -2.71 2.26 -15.99
N LYS A 73 -2.23 1.21 -15.32
CA LYS A 73 -2.09 -0.14 -15.90
C LYS A 73 -3.20 -1.09 -15.45
N VAL A 74 -3.90 -0.77 -14.35
CA VAL A 74 -5.00 -1.56 -13.80
C VAL A 74 -6.10 -0.59 -13.39
N GLU A 75 -7.35 -0.87 -13.74
CA GLU A 75 -8.50 -0.12 -13.22
C GLU A 75 -8.99 -0.78 -11.93
N ILE A 76 -9.24 0.04 -10.91
CA ILE A 76 -9.70 -0.40 -9.58
C ILE A 76 -10.82 0.55 -9.15
N ASP A 77 -12.06 0.09 -9.26
CA ASP A 77 -13.27 0.92 -9.06
C ASP A 77 -13.35 1.59 -7.68
N TRP A 78 -12.74 0.98 -6.66
CA TRP A 78 -12.77 1.48 -5.28
C TRP A 78 -11.58 2.39 -4.94
N GLN A 79 -10.60 2.55 -5.83
CA GLN A 79 -9.41 3.37 -5.58
C GLN A 79 -9.51 4.69 -6.34
N ASP A 80 -9.68 5.80 -5.60
CA ASP A 80 -9.67 7.14 -6.19
C ASP A 80 -8.24 7.56 -6.57
N ARG A 81 -7.87 7.21 -7.80
CA ARG A 81 -6.57 7.54 -8.39
C ARG A 81 -6.35 9.05 -8.49
N ASP A 82 -7.35 9.78 -8.95
CA ASP A 82 -7.18 11.19 -9.30
C ASP A 82 -7.06 12.05 -8.05
N PHE A 83 -7.78 11.68 -6.97
CA PHE A 83 -7.55 12.25 -5.64
C PHE A 83 -6.09 12.09 -5.22
N VAL A 84 -5.54 10.87 -5.29
CA VAL A 84 -4.15 10.60 -4.86
C VAL A 84 -3.14 11.35 -5.73
N LEU A 85 -3.29 11.34 -7.06
CA LEU A 85 -2.34 11.99 -7.96
C LEU A 85 -2.28 13.52 -7.79
N LYS A 86 -3.38 14.17 -7.40
CA LYS A 86 -3.40 15.61 -7.11
C LYS A 86 -2.39 16.03 -6.03
N TRP A 87 -2.06 15.13 -5.11
CA TRP A 87 -1.05 15.38 -4.06
C TRP A 87 0.38 15.39 -4.60
N PHE A 88 0.63 14.81 -5.78
CA PHE A 88 1.96 14.70 -6.37
C PHE A 88 2.21 15.70 -7.50
N GLY A 89 1.18 16.40 -7.99
CA GLY A 89 1.33 17.43 -9.01
C GLY A 89 0.02 17.80 -9.70
N LYS A 90 0.05 18.91 -10.47
CA LYS A 90 -1.12 19.41 -11.21
C LYS A 90 -1.33 18.69 -12.55
N LYS A 91 -0.25 18.24 -13.17
CA LYS A 91 -0.29 17.47 -14.42
C LYS A 91 -0.03 16.02 -14.13
N GLU A 92 -0.78 15.14 -14.80
CA GLU A 92 -0.71 13.70 -14.55
C GLU A 92 0.69 13.12 -14.75
N GLY A 93 1.39 13.49 -15.83
CA GLY A 93 2.75 13.00 -16.10
C GLY A 93 3.75 13.43 -15.03
N GLU A 94 3.68 14.70 -14.59
CA GLU A 94 4.50 15.24 -13.51
C GLU A 94 4.17 14.54 -12.18
N ALA A 95 2.88 14.34 -11.87
CA ALA A 95 2.42 13.65 -10.66
C ALA A 95 2.88 12.19 -10.61
N LYS A 96 2.80 11.45 -11.72
CA LYS A 96 3.28 10.06 -11.80
C LYS A 96 4.79 9.96 -11.59
N ASN A 97 5.55 10.87 -12.20
CA ASN A 97 7.00 10.94 -12.02
C ASN A 97 7.35 11.32 -10.59
N ALA A 98 6.71 12.36 -10.05
CA ALA A 98 6.85 12.80 -8.69
C ALA A 98 6.58 11.63 -7.74
N TYR A 99 5.48 10.89 -7.89
CA TYR A 99 5.11 9.71 -7.09
C TYR A 99 6.13 8.55 -7.14
N ARG A 100 6.82 8.33 -8.26
CA ARG A 100 7.80 7.24 -8.42
C ARG A 100 9.22 7.59 -8.02
N ASN A 101 9.51 8.89 -7.83
CA ASN A 101 10.82 9.38 -7.39
C ASN A 101 11.17 8.94 -5.97
#